data_AF-A0A3M1MYL0-F1
#
_entry.id   AF-A0A3M1MYL0-F1
#
_cell.length_a   1.000
_cell.length_b   1.000
_cell.length_c   1.000
_cell.angle_alpha   90.00
_cell.angle_beta   90.00
_cell.angle_gamma   90.00
#
_symmetry.space_group_name_H-M   'P 1'
#
loop_
_entity.id
_entity.type
_entity.pdbx_description
1 polymer ?
#
loop_
_entity_poly.entity_id
_entity_poly.type
_entity_poly.pdbx_seq_one_letter_code
_entity_poly.pdbx_strand_id
1 'polypeptide(L)'
;MSLQEQLNAHKQERFAQIPDEVKTTMLNDLKQLSESGIVENAPKVGDLCPDVTLPNQRGEQVRLSSLLQNGPLVVTFYRGGWCPYCNLELRAYQQALPQIQAAGGSLVAITPELPDASLSTAEKNEL
;
A
#
# COMPACT_ATOMS: atom_id res chain seq x y z
N MET A 1 11.41 12.98 10.82
CA MET A 1 11.66 11.52 10.90
C MET A 1 11.39 10.92 9.54
N SER A 2 12.28 10.06 9.05
CA SER A 2 12.06 9.28 7.82
C SER A 2 10.85 8.36 7.98
N LEU A 3 10.27 7.90 6.86
CA LEU A 3 9.21 6.90 6.89
C LEU A 3 9.65 5.64 7.64
N GLN A 4 10.88 5.16 7.41
CA GLN A 4 11.42 3.99 8.07
C GLN A 4 11.48 4.14 9.60
N GLU A 5 11.87 5.31 10.10
CA GLU A 5 11.87 5.62 11.53
C GLU A 5 10.45 5.59 12.11
N GLN A 6 9.48 6.21 11.42
CA GLN A 6 8.08 6.25 11.85
C GLN A 6 7.46 4.84 11.90
N LEU A 7 7.69 4.02 10.88
CA LEU A 7 7.20 2.64 10.83
C LEU A 7 7.82 1.77 11.93
N ASN A 8 9.13 1.92 12.18
CA ASN A 8 9.81 1.18 13.24
C ASN A 8 9.31 1.57 14.62
N ALA A 9 9.14 2.87 14.89
CA ALA A 9 8.60 3.36 16.14
C ALA A 9 7.18 2.82 16.39
N HIS A 10 6.30 2.91 15.39
CA HIS A 10 4.93 2.40 15.50
C HIS A 10 4.90 0.88 15.70
N LYS A 11 5.76 0.13 14.99
CA LYS A 11 5.89 -1.32 15.17
C LYS A 11 6.31 -1.67 16.59
N GLN A 12 7.33 -1.01 17.13
CA GLN A 12 7.83 -1.29 18.48
C GLN A 12 6.77 -0.99 19.54
N GLU A 13 6.13 0.18 19.46
CA GLU A 13 5.08 0.59 20.39
C GLU A 13 3.92 -0.42 20.39
N ARG A 14 3.40 -0.76 19.20
CA ARG A 14 2.27 -1.68 19.09
C ARG A 14 2.63 -3.08 19.52
N PHE A 15 3.79 -3.59 19.12
CA PHE A 15 4.20 -4.96 19.45
C PHE A 15 4.44 -5.16 20.95
N ALA A 16 4.91 -4.13 21.66
CA ALA A 16 5.07 -4.18 23.11
C ALA A 16 3.74 -4.33 23.87
N GLN A 17 2.64 -3.85 23.30
CA GLN A 17 1.31 -3.86 23.92
C GLN A 17 0.51 -5.13 23.64
N ILE A 18 0.97 -6.00 22.72
CA ILE A 18 0.25 -7.22 22.34
C ILE A 18 0.50 -8.32 23.40
N PRO A 19 -0.54 -9.02 23.88
CA PRO A 19 -0.38 -10.19 24.75
C PRO A 19 0.43 -11.32 24.09
N ASP A 20 1.19 -12.08 24.86
CA ASP A 20 2.13 -13.08 24.31
C ASP A 20 1.45 -14.22 23.54
N GLU A 21 0.23 -14.61 23.95
CA GLU A 21 -0.58 -15.58 23.21
C GLU A 21 -0.91 -15.06 21.81
N VAL A 22 -1.33 -13.80 21.70
CA VAL A 22 -1.65 -13.16 20.42
C VAL A 22 -0.37 -13.00 19.58
N LYS A 23 0.77 -12.62 20.19
CA LYS A 23 2.06 -12.59 19.49
C LYS A 23 2.41 -13.95 18.90
N THR A 24 2.20 -15.01 19.67
CA THR A 24 2.50 -16.38 19.24
C THR A 24 1.68 -16.77 18.01
N THR A 25 0.36 -16.50 18.04
CA THR A 25 -0.51 -16.72 16.87
C THR A 25 -0.03 -15.91 15.67
N MET A 26 0.23 -14.61 15.84
CA MET A 26 0.72 -13.76 14.75
C MET A 26 2.04 -14.26 14.15
N LEU A 27 2.99 -14.70 14.98
CA LEU A 27 4.28 -15.22 14.52
C LEU A 27 4.11 -16.55 13.77
N ASN A 28 3.21 -17.41 14.23
CA ASN A 28 2.89 -18.66 13.55
C ASN A 28 2.23 -18.41 12.19
N ASP A 29 1.28 -17.47 12.11
CA ASP A 29 0.62 -17.10 10.86
C ASP A 29 1.63 -16.51 9.85
N LEU A 30 2.54 -15.65 10.32
CA LEU A 30 3.62 -15.11 9.49
C LEU A 30 4.54 -16.21 8.98
N LYS A 31 4.89 -17.18 9.83
CA LYS A 31 5.71 -18.33 9.43
C LYS A 31 4.99 -19.17 8.38
N GLN A 32 3.73 -19.53 8.60
CA GLN A 32 2.93 -20.29 7.65
C GLN A 32 2.80 -19.56 6.31
N LEU A 33 2.59 -18.24 6.34
CA LEU A 33 2.54 -17.42 5.14
C LEU A 33 3.88 -17.43 4.40
N SER A 34 5.01 -17.32 5.10
CA SER A 34 6.33 -17.43 4.45
C SER A 34 6.58 -18.81 3.84
N GLU A 35 6.12 -19.88 4.50
CA GLU A 35 6.29 -21.26 4.04
C GLU A 35 5.32 -21.64 2.91
N SER A 36 4.29 -20.83 2.65
CA SER A 36 3.31 -21.06 1.58
C SER A 36 3.87 -20.85 0.16
N GLY A 37 5.08 -20.32 0.02
CA GLY A 37 5.66 -19.97 -1.28
C GLY A 37 5.19 -18.63 -1.84
N ILE A 38 4.44 -17.82 -1.07
CA ILE A 38 3.84 -16.58 -1.59
C ILE A 38 4.90 -15.55 -2.02
N VAL A 39 6.06 -15.53 -1.36
CA VAL A 39 7.14 -14.59 -1.68
C VAL A 39 7.85 -15.01 -2.95
N GLU A 40 8.07 -16.31 -3.12
CA GLU A 40 8.68 -16.93 -4.29
C GLU A 40 7.84 -16.68 -5.54
N ASN A 41 6.51 -16.82 -5.41
CA ASN A 41 5.54 -16.59 -6.49
C ASN A 41 5.17 -15.12 -6.72
N ALA A 42 5.64 -14.19 -5.87
CA ALA A 42 5.40 -12.76 -6.07
C ALA A 42 6.14 -12.24 -7.32
N PRO A 43 5.56 -11.27 -8.06
CA PRO A 43 6.19 -10.67 -9.24
C PRO A 43 7.61 -10.20 -8.97
N LYS A 44 8.51 -10.46 -9.92
CA LYS A 44 9.94 -10.11 -9.87
C LYS A 44 10.25 -8.94 -10.80
N VAL A 45 11.42 -8.35 -10.60
CA VAL A 45 11.94 -7.32 -11.51
C VAL A 45 12.09 -7.92 -12.90
N GLY A 46 11.50 -7.27 -13.90
CA GLY A 46 11.47 -7.74 -15.29
C GLY A 46 10.19 -8.46 -15.69
N ASP A 47 9.37 -8.88 -14.72
CA ASP A 47 8.05 -9.44 -15.01
C ASP A 47 7.11 -8.38 -15.57
N LEU A 48 6.20 -8.81 -16.44
CA LEU A 48 5.16 -7.93 -16.97
C LEU A 48 4.13 -7.63 -15.86
N CYS A 49 3.84 -6.34 -15.67
CA CYS A 49 2.76 -5.93 -14.80
C CYS A 49 1.41 -6.45 -15.37
N PRO A 50 0.59 -7.14 -14.57
CA PRO A 50 -0.73 -7.56 -15.00
C PRO A 50 -1.58 -6.35 -15.41
N ASP A 51 -2.17 -6.42 -16.60
CA ASP A 51 -3.04 -5.36 -17.08
C ASP A 51 -4.47 -5.59 -16.58
N VAL A 52 -4.78 -4.93 -15.46
CA VAL A 52 -6.08 -5.02 -14.79
C VAL A 52 -6.89 -3.74 -14.97
N THR A 53 -8.22 -3.89 -14.94
CA THR A 53 -9.16 -2.79 -14.89
C THR A 53 -9.89 -2.80 -13.56
N LEU A 54 -9.78 -1.72 -12.80
CA LEU A 54 -10.36 -1.57 -11.46
C LEU A 54 -11.26 -0.32 -11.40
N PRO A 55 -12.37 -0.34 -10.65
CA PRO A 55 -13.14 0.87 -10.40
C PRO A 55 -12.35 1.83 -9.49
N ASN A 56 -12.40 3.12 -9.79
CA ASN A 56 -11.94 4.15 -8.87
C ASN A 56 -13.02 4.46 -7.81
N GLN A 57 -12.73 5.39 -6.91
CA GLN A 57 -13.63 5.83 -5.84
C GLN A 57 -14.94 6.47 -6.33
N ARG A 58 -15.04 6.80 -7.61
CA ARG A 58 -16.26 7.33 -8.27
C ARG A 58 -17.01 6.24 -9.05
N GLY A 59 -16.53 4.99 -9.02
CA GLY A 59 -17.06 3.87 -9.80
C GLY A 59 -16.63 3.87 -11.28
N GLU A 60 -15.70 4.73 -11.67
CA GLU A 60 -15.20 4.81 -13.05
C GLU A 60 -14.13 3.72 -13.26
N GLN A 61 -14.21 2.99 -14.37
CA GLN A 61 -13.27 1.93 -14.69
C GLN A 61 -11.93 2.51 -15.16
N VAL A 62 -10.84 2.16 -14.47
CA VAL A 62 -9.47 2.57 -14.79
C VAL A 62 -8.64 1.34 -15.13
N ARG A 63 -7.98 1.34 -16.29
CA ARG A 63 -7.09 0.25 -16.73
C ARG A 63 -5.63 0.64 -16.51
N LEU A 64 -4.80 -0.24 -15.92
CA LEU A 64 -3.41 0.11 -15.62
C LEU A 64 -2.61 0.48 -16.88
N SER A 65 -2.79 -0.25 -17.98
CA SER A 65 -2.13 0.08 -19.25
C SER A 65 -2.48 1.46 -19.81
N SER A 66 -3.65 2.03 -19.51
CA SER A 66 -3.97 3.40 -19.95
C SER A 66 -3.19 4.44 -19.15
N LEU A 67 -2.86 4.15 -17.88
CA LEU A 67 -2.04 5.05 -17.06
C LEU A 67 -0.58 5.05 -17.52
N LEU A 68 -0.05 3.89 -17.92
CA LEU A 68 1.31 3.73 -18.44
C LEU A 68 1.57 4.52 -19.74
N GLN A 69 0.54 4.91 -20.49
CA GLN A 69 0.69 5.76 -21.67
C GLN A 69 1.19 7.17 -21.33
N ASN A 70 1.00 7.61 -20.07
CA ASN A 70 1.41 8.93 -19.61
C ASN A 70 2.85 8.97 -19.06
N GLY A 71 3.53 7.83 -18.99
CA GLY A 71 4.89 7.70 -18.44
C GLY A 71 5.01 6.57 -17.41
N PRO A 72 6.14 6.50 -16.69
CA PRO A 72 6.33 5.54 -15.61
C PRO A 72 5.21 5.62 -14.56
N LEU A 73 4.76 4.47 -14.07
CA LEU A 73 3.71 4.38 -13.06
C LEU A 73 4.26 3.75 -11.79
N VAL A 74 4.15 4.46 -10.68
CA VAL A 74 4.34 3.93 -9.33
C VAL A 74 3.00 3.39 -8.84
N VAL A 75 2.96 2.12 -8.47
CA VAL A 75 1.77 1.47 -7.90
C VAL A 75 2.07 1.14 -6.44
N THR A 76 1.24 1.62 -5.53
CA THR A 76 1.26 1.21 -4.12
C THR A 76 -0.03 0.50 -3.75
N PHE A 77 0.09 -0.57 -2.96
CA PHE A 77 -1.05 -1.31 -2.42
C PHE A 77 -1.17 -1.01 -0.93
N TYR A 78 -2.38 -0.67 -0.50
CA TYR A 78 -2.67 -0.45 0.91
C TYR A 78 -3.94 -1.20 1.32
N ARG A 79 -4.08 -1.48 2.62
CA ARG A 79 -5.18 -2.32 3.12
C ARG A 79 -6.51 -1.60 3.28
N GLY A 80 -6.47 -0.28 3.43
CA GLY A 80 -7.60 0.57 3.78
C GLY A 80 -7.22 1.65 4.79
N GLY A 81 -8.06 2.66 4.98
CA GLY A 81 -7.76 3.81 5.86
C GLY A 81 -7.68 3.48 7.35
N TRP A 82 -8.19 2.33 7.76
CA TRP A 82 -8.06 1.79 9.11
C TRP A 82 -6.63 1.35 9.46
N CYS A 83 -5.75 1.20 8.45
CA CYS A 83 -4.40 0.69 8.62
C CYS A 83 -3.42 1.84 8.95
N PRO A 84 -2.84 1.90 10.16
CA PRO A 84 -1.96 3.00 10.56
C PRO A 84 -0.65 3.05 9.75
N TYR A 85 -0.07 1.89 9.45
CA TYR A 85 1.14 1.77 8.61
C TYR A 85 0.89 2.32 7.20
N CYS A 86 -0.28 2.00 6.63
CA CYS A 86 -0.69 2.43 5.31
C CYS A 86 -0.84 3.94 5.24
N ASN A 87 -1.41 4.56 6.28
CA ASN A 87 -1.57 6.02 6.33
C ASN A 87 -0.21 6.73 6.42
N LEU A 88 0.76 6.17 7.15
CA LEU A 88 2.13 6.70 7.18
C LEU A 88 2.80 6.62 5.80
N GLU A 89 2.66 5.49 5.11
CA GLU A 89 3.22 5.28 3.78
C GLU A 89 2.57 6.20 2.73
N LEU A 90 1.23 6.31 2.73
CA LEU A 90 0.50 7.20 1.81
C LEU A 90 0.90 8.67 2.00
N ARG A 91 1.09 9.14 3.24
CA ARG A 91 1.59 10.50 3.50
C ARG A 91 3.01 10.70 2.97
N ALA A 92 3.88 9.70 3.10
CA ALA A 92 5.24 9.78 2.56
C ALA A 92 5.22 9.83 1.02
N TYR A 93 4.35 9.05 0.37
CA TYR A 93 4.13 9.16 -1.06
C TYR A 93 3.58 10.52 -1.48
N GLN A 94 2.62 11.08 -0.73
CA GLN A 94 2.09 12.42 -0.99
C GLN A 94 3.20 13.48 -0.94
N GLN A 95 4.11 13.39 0.04
CA GLN A 95 5.28 14.27 0.14
C GLN A 95 6.29 14.07 -1.00
N ALA A 96 6.39 12.86 -1.54
CA ALA A 96 7.27 12.49 -2.66
C ALA A 96 6.63 12.71 -4.04
N LEU A 97 5.34 13.02 -4.11
CA LEU A 97 4.59 13.14 -5.35
C LEU A 97 5.18 14.19 -6.30
N PRO A 98 5.59 15.39 -5.86
CA PRO A 98 6.22 16.36 -6.75
C PRO A 98 7.50 15.83 -7.42
N GLN A 99 8.31 15.03 -6.71
CA GLN A 99 9.53 14.43 -7.23
C GLN A 99 9.23 13.31 -8.24
N ILE A 100 8.21 12.49 -7.96
CA ILE A 100 7.72 11.46 -8.89
C ILE A 100 7.26 12.12 -10.20
N GLN A 101 6.46 13.18 -10.10
CA GLN A 101 5.97 13.94 -11.25
C GLN A 101 7.10 14.64 -12.01
N ALA A 102 8.08 15.23 -11.31
CA ALA A 102 9.25 15.85 -11.93
C ALA A 102 10.10 14.84 -12.72
N ALA A 103 10.09 13.56 -12.32
CA ALA A 103 10.71 12.46 -13.05
C ALA A 103 9.87 11.93 -14.23
N GLY A 104 8.71 12.56 -14.53
CA GLY A 104 7.77 12.14 -15.56
C GLY A 104 6.87 10.97 -15.15
N GLY A 105 6.87 10.60 -13.87
CA GLY A 105 6.08 9.50 -13.34
C GLY A 105 4.70 9.92 -12.82
N SER A 106 3.84 8.94 -12.62
CA SER A 106 2.56 9.06 -11.92
C SER A 106 2.47 8.07 -10.78
N LEU A 107 1.55 8.30 -9.84
CA LEU A 107 1.31 7.45 -8.67
C LEU A 107 -0.16 7.01 -8.66
N VAL A 108 -0.39 5.72 -8.42
CA VAL A 108 -1.71 5.17 -8.10
C VAL A 108 -1.66 4.33 -6.83
N ALA A 109 -2.67 4.50 -5.97
CA ALA A 109 -2.86 3.70 -4.77
C ALA A 109 -4.05 2.75 -4.96
N ILE A 110 -3.84 1.46 -4.70
CA ILE A 110 -4.84 0.41 -4.86
C ILE A 110 -5.17 -0.18 -3.48
N THR A 111 -6.46 -0.37 -3.21
CA THR A 111 -6.95 -0.96 -1.95
C THR A 111 -8.06 -1.96 -2.21
N PRO A 112 -8.18 -3.03 -1.39
CA PRO A 112 -9.37 -3.87 -1.36
C PRO A 112 -10.56 -3.20 -0.64
N GLU A 113 -10.34 -2.06 0.03
CA GLU A 113 -11.40 -1.30 0.71
C GLU A 113 -12.33 -0.60 -0.29
N LEU A 114 -13.64 -0.71 -0.09
CA LEU A 114 -14.65 -0.17 -0.99
C LEU A 114 -14.79 1.37 -0.91
N PRO A 115 -15.29 2.04 -1.98
CA PRO A 115 -15.31 3.49 -2.12
C PRO A 115 -15.90 4.31 -0.96
N ASP A 116 -17.00 3.87 -0.34
CA ASP A 116 -17.60 4.59 0.81
C ASP A 116 -16.63 4.74 1.99
N ALA A 117 -15.72 3.76 2.16
CA ALA A 117 -14.68 3.81 3.19
C ALA A 117 -13.40 4.48 2.69
N SER A 118 -13.03 4.32 1.41
CA SER A 118 -11.81 4.91 0.85
C SER A 118 -11.91 6.43 0.61
N LEU A 119 -13.09 6.97 0.25
CA LEU A 119 -13.33 8.42 0.19
C LEU A 119 -13.09 9.07 1.55
N SER A 120 -13.66 8.46 2.60
CA SER A 120 -13.40 8.89 3.98
C SER A 120 -11.92 8.80 4.34
N THR A 121 -11.16 7.90 3.71
CA THR A 121 -9.72 7.75 3.96
C THR A 121 -8.92 8.89 3.34
N ALA A 122 -9.21 9.27 2.10
CA ALA A 122 -8.59 10.43 1.45
C ALA A 122 -8.91 11.71 2.23
N GLU A 123 -10.19 11.92 2.57
CA GLU A 123 -10.66 13.08 3.32
C GLU A 123 -10.07 13.17 4.72
N LYS A 124 -10.03 12.06 5.49
CA LYS A 124 -9.50 12.03 6.86
C LYS A 124 -7.99 12.23 6.94
N ASN A 125 -7.27 11.97 5.85
CA ASN A 125 -5.81 12.03 5.84
C ASN A 125 -5.26 13.18 5.00
N GLU A 126 -6.13 14.05 4.47
CA GLU A 126 -5.76 15.16 3.57
C GLU A 126 -4.85 14.69 2.41
N LEU A 127 -5.15 13.50 1.87
CA LEU A 127 -4.43 12.88 0.76
C LEU A 127 -4.97 13.37 -0.59
#